data_AF-A0A258LL10-F1
#
_entry.id   AF-A0A258LL10-F1
#
_cell.length_a   1.000
_cell.length_b   1.000
_cell.length_c   1.000
_cell.angle_alpha   90.00
_cell.angle_beta   90.00
_cell.angle_gamma   90.00
#
_symmetry.space_group_name_H-M   'P 1'
#
loop_
_entity.id
_entity.type
_entity.pdbx_description
1 polymer ?
#
loop_
_entity_poly.entity_id
_entity_poly.type
_entity_poly.pdbx_seq_one_letter_code
_entity_poly.pdbx_strand_id
1 'polypeptide(L)'
;VDAAMVTECWSDIASMNWLASVQFVAQNVACAMFVDIGSTTTDIACIHDAMPMVKGLTDAERMQCDELVYTGVVRTPLMAVTRQIKFGNKVSHVAAEYFATAADVYTLSGELPLDDNAAATADGADKSMTSCARRIARMVGCDVTDAPLNTWQDLALQFKQQQVNQIKQAMQNQLSQLKDRNNLQVIGAGAGSFLVAEIAAQLNYPYREVTDFIVAKHVNLKKLASVCFPAYAVAFLAVKSSKATS
;
A
#
# COMPACT_ATOMS: atom_id res chain seq x y z
N VAL A 1 -12.29 -11.05 24.68
CA VAL A 1 -12.88 -11.80 23.55
C VAL A 1 -12.81 -13.26 23.92
N ASP A 2 -13.94 -13.98 23.89
CA ASP A 2 -13.95 -15.41 24.21
C ASP A 2 -13.18 -16.17 23.12
N ALA A 3 -12.24 -17.03 23.52
CA ALA A 3 -11.36 -17.76 22.60
C ALA A 3 -12.16 -18.69 21.67
N ALA A 4 -13.32 -19.17 22.11
CA ALA A 4 -14.22 -19.98 21.30
C ALA A 4 -14.78 -19.20 20.09
N MET A 5 -15.21 -17.96 20.29
CA MET A 5 -15.75 -17.11 19.21
C MET A 5 -14.69 -16.69 18.18
N VAL A 6 -13.42 -16.56 18.59
CA VAL A 6 -12.31 -16.25 17.66
C VAL A 6 -12.08 -17.39 16.66
N THR A 7 -12.33 -18.64 17.07
CA THR A 7 -12.12 -19.83 16.24
C THR A 7 -13.19 -19.94 15.15
N GLU A 8 -14.41 -19.47 15.41
CA GLU A 8 -15.53 -19.49 14.45
C GLU A 8 -15.53 -18.30 13.49
N CYS A 9 -15.05 -17.13 13.91
CA CYS A 9 -15.08 -15.90 13.11
C CYS A 9 -13.71 -15.45 12.59
N TRP A 10 -12.68 -16.31 12.64
CA TRP A 10 -11.30 -15.91 12.32
C TRP A 10 -11.17 -15.33 10.91
N SER A 11 -11.89 -15.88 9.93
CA SER A 11 -11.86 -15.43 8.53
C SER A 11 -12.41 -14.02 8.36
N ASP A 12 -13.50 -13.72 9.08
CA ASP A 12 -14.16 -12.42 9.03
C ASP A 12 -13.36 -11.36 9.81
N ILE A 13 -12.72 -11.76 10.90
CA ILE A 13 -11.80 -10.90 11.65
C ILE A 13 -10.55 -10.59 10.81
N ALA A 14 -10.02 -11.58 10.09
CA ALA A 14 -8.86 -11.41 9.22
C ALA A 14 -9.16 -10.50 8.02
N SER A 15 -10.37 -10.58 7.44
CA SER A 15 -10.80 -9.76 6.30
C SER A 15 -11.24 -8.35 6.68
N MET A 16 -11.46 -8.05 7.96
CA MET A 16 -11.88 -6.74 8.46
C MET A 16 -10.83 -6.03 9.33
N ASN A 17 -9.58 -6.51 9.38
CA ASN A 17 -8.52 -5.89 10.17
C ASN A 17 -8.23 -4.42 9.75
N TRP A 18 -8.47 -4.07 8.49
CA TRP A 18 -8.39 -2.72 7.96
C TRP A 18 -9.43 -1.77 8.60
N LEU A 19 -10.62 -2.28 8.98
CA LEU A 19 -11.65 -1.45 9.62
C LEU A 19 -11.18 -0.97 11.00
N ALA A 20 -10.47 -1.84 11.74
CA ALA A 20 -9.86 -1.45 13.01
C ALA A 20 -8.83 -0.32 12.81
N SER A 21 -8.02 -0.38 11.76
CA SER A 21 -7.09 0.69 11.37
C SER A 21 -7.80 2.02 11.15
N VAL A 22 -8.88 2.02 10.37
CA VAL A 22 -9.67 3.23 10.09
C VAL A 22 -10.33 3.77 11.36
N GLN A 23 -10.89 2.91 12.20
CA GLN A 23 -11.48 3.29 13.49
C GLN A 23 -10.44 3.90 14.43
N PHE A 24 -9.22 3.37 14.46
CA PHE A 24 -8.13 3.96 15.24
C PHE A 24 -7.82 5.38 14.77
N VAL A 25 -7.68 5.60 13.46
CA VAL A 25 -7.39 6.93 12.91
C VAL A 25 -8.54 7.89 13.19
N ALA A 26 -9.78 7.44 13.08
CA ALA A 26 -10.98 8.23 13.35
C ALA A 26 -11.06 8.75 14.79
N GLN A 27 -10.44 8.06 15.76
CA GLN A 27 -10.32 8.55 17.14
C GLN A 27 -9.31 9.69 17.32
N ASN A 28 -8.43 9.91 16.34
CA ASN A 28 -7.34 10.89 16.41
C ASN A 28 -7.54 12.05 15.42
N VAL A 29 -8.24 11.81 14.31
CA VAL A 29 -8.45 12.78 13.23
C VAL A 29 -9.90 12.72 12.74
N ALA A 30 -10.60 13.85 12.78
CA ALA A 30 -12.02 13.91 12.45
C ALA A 30 -12.30 13.83 10.93
N CYS A 31 -11.43 14.42 10.10
CA CYS A 31 -11.56 14.44 8.64
C CYS A 31 -10.25 13.95 8.01
N ALA A 32 -10.25 12.76 7.42
CA ALA A 32 -9.06 12.16 6.84
C ALA A 32 -9.36 11.21 5.69
N MET A 33 -8.35 10.95 4.86
CA MET A 33 -8.28 9.78 4.02
C MET A 33 -7.16 8.89 4.54
N PHE A 34 -7.52 7.71 5.02
CA PHE A 34 -6.56 6.70 5.43
C PHE A 34 -6.17 5.83 4.22
N VAL A 35 -4.87 5.63 4.02
CA VAL A 35 -4.32 4.77 2.97
C VAL A 35 -3.25 3.86 3.57
N ASP A 36 -3.46 2.55 3.51
CA ASP A 36 -2.51 1.53 3.95
C ASP A 36 -1.99 0.77 2.74
N ILE A 37 -0.70 0.91 2.43
CA ILE A 37 -0.08 0.20 1.32
C ILE A 37 0.79 -0.91 1.89
N GLY A 38 0.28 -2.14 1.77
CA GLY A 38 0.98 -3.34 2.17
C GLY A 38 1.87 -3.93 1.08
N SER A 39 2.28 -5.18 1.32
CA SER A 39 3.08 -5.93 0.35
C SER A 39 2.31 -6.29 -0.93
N THR A 40 0.98 -6.45 -0.84
CA THR A 40 0.12 -6.99 -1.91
C THR A 40 -1.02 -6.03 -2.29
N THR A 41 -1.57 -5.31 -1.33
CA THR A 41 -2.81 -4.54 -1.47
C THR A 41 -2.62 -3.12 -0.96
N THR A 42 -3.52 -2.24 -1.41
CA THR A 42 -3.68 -0.87 -0.93
C THR A 42 -5.12 -0.70 -0.44
N ASP A 43 -5.29 -0.48 0.85
CA ASP A 43 -6.58 -0.20 1.48
C ASP A 43 -6.80 1.31 1.55
N ILE A 44 -7.98 1.78 1.15
CA ILE A 44 -8.33 3.21 1.11
C ILE A 44 -9.67 3.39 1.84
N ALA A 45 -9.73 4.33 2.78
CA ALA A 45 -10.98 4.67 3.45
C ALA A 45 -11.02 6.15 3.82
N CYS A 46 -12.19 6.77 3.66
CA CYS A 46 -12.43 8.13 4.14
C CYS A 46 -12.92 8.11 5.59
N ILE A 47 -12.63 9.18 6.32
CA ILE A 47 -13.10 9.47 7.67
C ILE A 47 -13.69 10.88 7.64
N HIS A 48 -14.91 11.02 8.14
CA HIS A 48 -15.60 12.29 8.24
C HIS A 48 -16.34 12.36 9.58
N ASP A 49 -16.34 13.52 10.25
CA ASP A 49 -16.90 13.70 11.60
C ASP A 49 -16.45 12.62 12.60
N ALA A 50 -15.17 12.23 12.54
CA ALA A 50 -14.56 11.18 13.37
C ALA A 50 -15.21 9.78 13.20
N MET A 51 -15.82 9.53 12.05
CA MET A 51 -16.46 8.25 11.71
C MET A 51 -15.91 7.68 10.39
N PRO A 52 -15.63 6.35 10.32
CA PRO A 52 -15.31 5.69 9.06
C PRO A 52 -16.45 5.81 8.04
N MET A 53 -16.11 6.25 6.83
CA MET A 53 -17.02 6.32 5.69
C MET A 53 -16.77 5.12 4.78
N VAL A 54 -17.30 3.97 5.18
CA VAL A 54 -17.10 2.67 4.51
C VAL A 54 -18.35 2.27 3.71
N LYS A 55 -18.14 1.74 2.51
CA LYS A 55 -19.19 1.19 1.65
C LYS A 55 -19.15 -0.33 1.56
N GLY A 56 -17.96 -0.92 1.41
CA GLY A 56 -17.79 -2.36 1.27
C GLY A 56 -17.39 -3.02 2.58
N LEU A 57 -18.00 -4.16 2.90
CA LEU A 57 -17.61 -4.98 4.05
C LEU A 57 -16.82 -6.22 3.62
N THR A 58 -16.97 -6.62 2.36
CA THR A 58 -16.21 -7.70 1.73
C THR A 58 -15.17 -7.16 0.76
N ASP A 59 -14.10 -7.92 0.52
CA ASP A 59 -13.07 -7.54 -0.48
C ASP A 59 -13.67 -7.28 -1.86
N ALA A 60 -14.66 -8.08 -2.27
CA ALA A 60 -15.33 -7.92 -3.55
C ALA A 60 -16.06 -6.56 -3.65
N GLU A 61 -16.79 -6.16 -2.62
CA GLU A 61 -17.46 -4.86 -2.57
C GLU A 61 -16.44 -3.71 -2.52
N ARG A 62 -15.39 -3.86 -1.70
CA ARG A 62 -14.34 -2.85 -1.56
C ARG A 62 -13.58 -2.61 -2.86
N MET A 63 -13.34 -3.66 -3.64
CA MET A 63 -12.75 -3.55 -4.98
C MET A 63 -13.70 -2.86 -5.98
N GLN A 64 -15.01 -3.08 -5.87
CA GLN A 64 -16.00 -2.43 -6.75
C GLN A 64 -16.15 -0.93 -6.49
N CYS A 65 -15.77 -0.47 -5.29
CA CYS A 65 -15.92 0.91 -4.88
C CYS A 65 -14.59 1.66 -4.67
N ASP A 66 -13.44 1.10 -5.03
CA ASP A 66 -12.10 1.70 -4.83
C ASP A 66 -11.65 1.87 -3.37
N GLU A 67 -12.20 1.08 -2.44
CA GLU A 67 -11.73 0.98 -1.04
C GLU A 67 -10.62 -0.07 -0.87
N LEU A 68 -10.41 -0.91 -1.90
CA LEU A 68 -9.34 -1.91 -1.98
C LEU A 68 -8.80 -1.95 -3.41
N VAL A 69 -7.52 -1.61 -3.57
CA VAL A 69 -6.79 -1.78 -4.84
C VAL A 69 -5.80 -2.92 -4.68
N TYR A 70 -5.84 -3.90 -5.59
CA TYR A 70 -4.98 -5.09 -5.53
C TYR A 70 -3.56 -4.81 -6.04
N THR A 71 -2.88 -3.88 -5.37
CA THR A 71 -1.53 -3.44 -5.68
C THR A 71 -0.82 -3.04 -4.38
N GLY A 72 0.38 -3.56 -4.17
CA GLY A 72 1.27 -3.22 -3.06
C GLY A 72 2.72 -3.11 -3.52
N VAL A 73 3.63 -2.81 -2.59
CA VAL A 73 5.03 -2.46 -2.92
C VAL A 73 5.99 -3.64 -3.05
N VAL A 74 5.51 -4.88 -2.84
CA VAL A 74 6.39 -6.06 -2.88
C VAL A 74 5.91 -7.08 -3.89
N ARG A 75 4.72 -7.63 -3.72
CA ARG A 75 4.27 -8.87 -4.37
C ARG A 75 3.55 -8.66 -5.70
N THR A 76 3.16 -7.43 -6.02
CA THR A 76 2.40 -7.11 -7.24
C THR A 76 3.19 -7.50 -8.49
N PRO A 77 2.71 -8.45 -9.31
CA PRO A 77 3.32 -8.75 -10.60
C PRO A 77 3.28 -7.54 -11.54
N LEU A 78 4.38 -7.20 -12.20
CA LEU A 78 4.40 -6.02 -13.09
C LEU A 78 3.50 -6.18 -14.32
N MET A 79 3.26 -7.43 -14.76
CA MET A 79 2.27 -7.73 -15.81
C MET A 79 0.84 -7.31 -15.43
N ALA A 80 0.55 -7.14 -14.13
CA ALA A 80 -0.75 -6.67 -13.63
C ALA A 80 -0.81 -5.14 -13.44
N VAL A 81 0.33 -4.44 -13.48
CA VAL A 81 0.39 -2.98 -13.29
C VAL A 81 -0.02 -2.23 -14.56
N THR A 82 0.53 -2.62 -15.71
CA THR A 82 0.16 -2.04 -17.02
C THR A 82 0.41 -3.04 -18.14
N ARG A 83 -0.35 -2.90 -19.24
CA ARG A 83 -0.19 -3.71 -20.46
C ARG A 83 0.83 -3.10 -21.44
N GLN A 84 1.13 -1.82 -21.30
CA GLN A 84 2.03 -1.09 -22.18
C GLN A 84 2.86 -0.11 -21.36
N ILE A 85 4.13 0.06 -21.74
CA ILE A 85 5.05 0.96 -21.07
C ILE A 85 5.98 1.63 -22.07
N LYS A 86 6.40 2.86 -21.77
CA LYS A 86 7.39 3.55 -22.59
C LYS A 86 8.77 2.97 -22.30
N PHE A 87 9.48 2.56 -23.34
CA PHE A 87 10.86 2.11 -23.28
C PHE A 87 11.67 2.77 -24.40
N GLY A 88 12.65 3.59 -24.02
CA GLY A 88 13.31 4.52 -24.93
C GLY A 88 12.29 5.47 -25.59
N ASN A 89 12.29 5.50 -26.93
CA ASN A 89 11.39 6.35 -27.73
C ASN A 89 10.12 5.63 -28.22
N LYS A 90 9.86 4.41 -27.75
CA LYS A 90 8.72 3.58 -28.21
C LYS A 90 7.83 3.17 -27.05
N VAL A 91 6.59 2.83 -27.38
CA VAL A 91 5.69 2.10 -26.47
C VAL A 91 5.89 0.62 -26.73
N SER A 92 6.24 -0.12 -25.69
CA SER A 92 6.40 -1.58 -25.70
C SER A 92 5.22 -2.23 -24.98
N HIS A 93 4.78 -3.38 -25.49
CA HIS A 93 3.90 -4.25 -24.71
C HIS A 93 4.68 -4.88 -23.56
N VAL A 94 4.04 -4.96 -22.40
CA VAL A 94 4.59 -5.63 -21.23
C VAL A 94 4.34 -7.13 -21.36
N ALA A 95 5.37 -7.94 -21.13
CA ALA A 95 5.26 -9.39 -21.14
C ALA A 95 4.22 -9.86 -20.12
N ALA A 96 3.30 -10.73 -20.54
CA ALA A 96 2.28 -11.33 -19.69
C ALA A 96 2.83 -12.55 -18.92
N GLU A 97 4.05 -12.45 -18.41
CA GLU A 97 4.73 -13.48 -17.64
C GLU A 97 5.21 -12.93 -16.29
N TYR A 98 5.28 -13.80 -15.29
CA TYR A 98 5.74 -13.46 -13.95
C TYR A 98 7.27 -13.33 -13.90
N PHE A 99 7.82 -12.30 -14.53
CA PHE A 99 9.26 -12.03 -14.52
C PHE A 99 9.70 -11.08 -13.42
N ALA A 100 8.86 -10.09 -13.07
CA ALA A 100 9.19 -9.06 -12.11
C ALA A 100 7.98 -8.67 -11.25
N THR A 101 8.28 -8.11 -10.10
CA THR A 101 7.31 -7.63 -9.11
C THR A 101 7.57 -6.18 -8.73
N ALA A 102 6.64 -5.56 -8.00
CA ALA A 102 6.83 -4.23 -7.42
C ALA A 102 8.10 -4.14 -6.55
N ALA A 103 8.51 -5.22 -5.88
CA ALA A 103 9.77 -5.24 -5.14
C ALA A 103 10.99 -4.90 -6.01
N ASP A 104 11.01 -5.33 -7.27
CA ASP A 104 12.10 -5.04 -8.21
C ASP A 104 12.13 -3.55 -8.56
N VAL A 105 10.94 -2.95 -8.72
CA VAL A 105 10.78 -1.52 -8.97
C VAL A 105 11.34 -0.70 -7.83
N TYR A 106 10.91 -1.00 -6.60
CA TYR A 106 11.28 -0.20 -5.43
C TYR A 106 12.68 -0.51 -4.89
N THR A 107 13.25 -1.67 -5.24
CA THR A 107 14.69 -1.91 -5.04
C THR A 107 15.51 -1.03 -6.00
N LEU A 108 15.13 -0.96 -7.28
CA LEU A 108 15.85 -0.17 -8.29
C LEU A 108 15.72 1.35 -8.08
N SER A 109 14.60 1.82 -7.51
CA SER A 109 14.42 3.23 -7.12
C SER A 109 15.05 3.57 -5.77
N GLY A 110 15.43 2.57 -4.98
CA GLY A 110 16.01 2.75 -3.64
C GLY A 110 15.00 3.11 -2.56
N GLU A 111 13.70 2.89 -2.80
CA GLU A 111 12.61 3.29 -1.90
C GLU A 111 12.13 2.16 -0.98
N LEU A 112 12.45 0.90 -1.31
CA LEU A 112 12.12 -0.26 -0.48
C LEU A 112 13.37 -0.82 0.20
N PRO A 113 13.48 -0.72 1.55
CA PRO A 113 14.53 -1.39 2.29
C PRO A 113 14.44 -2.91 2.12
N LEU A 114 15.60 -3.58 2.00
CA LEU A 114 15.64 -5.04 1.84
C LEU A 114 14.97 -5.79 3.00
N ASP A 115 15.08 -5.27 4.22
CA ASP A 115 14.45 -5.85 5.42
C ASP A 115 12.91 -5.81 5.34
N ASP A 116 12.36 -4.85 4.60
CA ASP A 116 10.92 -4.70 4.38
C ASP A 116 10.44 -5.55 3.17
N ASN A 117 11.36 -6.27 2.50
CA ASN A 117 11.09 -7.21 1.42
C ASN A 117 11.39 -8.67 1.83
N ALA A 118 10.44 -9.33 2.49
CA ALA A 118 10.56 -10.74 2.87
C ALA A 118 10.13 -11.73 1.76
N ALA A 119 9.60 -11.28 0.63
CA ALA A 119 9.06 -12.16 -0.41
C ALA A 119 10.17 -12.86 -1.21
N ALA A 120 9.88 -14.04 -1.76
CA ALA A 120 10.71 -14.65 -2.78
C ALA A 120 10.67 -13.81 -4.08
N THR A 121 11.77 -13.82 -4.82
CA THR A 121 11.87 -13.20 -6.15
C THR A 121 11.21 -14.08 -7.20
N ALA A 122 10.74 -13.48 -8.30
CA ALA A 122 9.99 -14.18 -9.33
C ALA A 122 10.80 -15.29 -10.03
N ASP A 123 12.13 -15.14 -10.10
CA ASP A 123 13.07 -16.09 -10.70
C ASP A 123 13.90 -16.88 -9.66
N GLY A 124 13.65 -16.66 -8.36
CA GLY A 124 14.41 -17.28 -7.28
C GLY A 124 15.84 -16.76 -7.11
N ALA A 125 16.26 -15.75 -7.89
CA ALA A 125 17.58 -15.13 -7.76
C ALA A 125 17.63 -14.13 -6.60
N ASP A 126 18.81 -13.56 -6.34
CA ASP A 126 19.00 -12.56 -5.30
C ASP A 126 18.26 -11.23 -5.59
N LYS A 127 18.30 -10.34 -4.59
CA LYS A 127 17.62 -9.03 -4.59
C LYS A 127 18.59 -7.87 -4.88
N SER A 128 19.75 -8.13 -5.46
CA SER A 128 20.67 -7.07 -5.88
C SER A 128 20.07 -6.23 -7.00
N MET A 129 20.57 -5.00 -7.15
CA MET A 129 20.21 -4.09 -8.24
C MET A 129 20.31 -4.77 -9.62
N THR A 130 21.37 -5.54 -9.85
CA THR A 130 21.57 -6.24 -11.12
C THR A 130 20.54 -7.35 -11.35
N SER A 131 20.19 -8.11 -10.31
CA SER A 131 19.17 -9.17 -10.41
C SER A 131 17.76 -8.60 -10.58
N CYS A 132 17.42 -7.49 -9.91
CA CYS A 132 16.19 -6.75 -10.15
C CYS A 132 16.13 -6.17 -11.58
N ALA A 133 17.22 -5.56 -12.06
CA ALA A 133 17.31 -5.04 -13.43
C ALA A 133 17.10 -6.12 -14.49
N ARG A 134 17.64 -7.33 -14.28
CA ARG A 134 17.43 -8.47 -15.16
C ARG A 134 15.96 -8.88 -15.23
N ARG A 135 15.27 -8.95 -14.09
CA ARG A 135 13.82 -9.23 -14.05
C ARG A 135 13.02 -8.15 -14.79
N ILE A 136 13.35 -6.87 -14.58
CA ILE A 136 12.70 -5.73 -15.26
C ILE A 136 12.94 -5.74 -16.77
N ALA A 137 14.16 -6.03 -17.24
CA ALA A 137 14.48 -6.09 -18.68
C ALA A 137 13.61 -7.12 -19.41
N ARG A 138 13.37 -8.28 -18.80
CA ARG A 138 12.52 -9.34 -19.36
C ARG A 138 11.07 -8.90 -19.55
N MET A 139 10.58 -7.94 -18.74
CA MET A 139 9.21 -7.40 -18.91
C MET A 139 9.00 -6.72 -20.27
N VAL A 140 10.07 -6.28 -20.93
CA VAL A 140 10.04 -5.67 -22.27
C VAL A 140 10.76 -6.52 -23.32
N GLY A 141 11.03 -7.80 -23.02
CA GLY A 141 11.65 -8.74 -23.95
C GLY A 141 13.15 -8.57 -24.15
N CYS A 142 13.84 -7.87 -23.24
CA CYS A 142 15.28 -7.63 -23.28
C CYS A 142 16.04 -8.49 -22.26
N ASP A 143 17.35 -8.59 -22.45
CA ASP A 143 18.31 -9.01 -21.41
C ASP A 143 18.90 -7.79 -20.69
N VAL A 144 19.39 -7.98 -19.46
CA VAL A 144 20.04 -6.91 -18.69
C VAL A 144 21.26 -6.31 -19.41
N THR A 145 21.94 -7.07 -20.28
CA THR A 145 23.10 -6.59 -21.04
C THR A 145 22.74 -5.68 -22.21
N ASP A 146 21.47 -5.60 -22.60
CA ASP A 146 21.03 -4.81 -23.76
C ASP A 146 21.09 -3.30 -23.51
N ALA A 147 21.13 -2.87 -22.24
CA ALA A 147 21.19 -1.48 -21.85
C ALA A 147 21.92 -1.30 -20.51
N PRO A 148 22.49 -0.11 -20.23
CA PRO A 148 23.08 0.21 -18.94
C PRO A 148 22.05 0.23 -17.80
N LEU A 149 22.51 0.06 -16.56
CA LEU A 149 21.65 -0.04 -15.37
C LEU A 149 20.65 1.11 -15.21
N ASN A 150 21.05 2.34 -15.54
CA ASN A 150 20.18 3.52 -15.45
C ASN A 150 18.95 3.40 -16.36
N THR A 151 19.06 2.75 -17.52
CA THR A 151 17.91 2.51 -18.41
C THR A 151 16.88 1.58 -17.76
N TRP A 152 17.33 0.59 -16.99
CA TRP A 152 16.44 -0.30 -16.24
C TRP A 152 15.83 0.38 -15.01
N GLN A 153 16.57 1.29 -14.37
CA GLN A 153 16.02 2.14 -13.31
C GLN A 153 14.96 3.10 -13.85
N ASP A 154 15.19 3.72 -15.01
CA ASP A 154 14.19 4.58 -15.66
C ASP A 154 12.92 3.79 -16.00
N LEU A 155 13.06 2.55 -16.50
CA LEU A 155 11.91 1.67 -16.75
C LEU A 155 11.17 1.30 -15.46
N ALA A 156 11.89 1.03 -14.36
CA ALA A 156 11.29 0.82 -13.05
C ALA A 156 10.49 2.04 -12.59
N LEU A 157 11.02 3.26 -12.74
CA LEU A 157 10.31 4.50 -12.42
C LEU A 157 9.05 4.68 -13.28
N GLN A 158 9.06 4.25 -14.55
CA GLN A 158 7.85 4.23 -15.37
C GLN A 158 6.79 3.28 -14.80
N PHE A 159 7.16 2.07 -14.34
CA PHE A 159 6.24 1.15 -13.68
C PHE A 159 5.69 1.72 -12.37
N LYS A 160 6.55 2.33 -11.55
CA LYS A 160 6.16 3.07 -10.34
C LYS A 160 5.09 4.12 -10.70
N GLN A 161 5.32 4.93 -11.73
CA GLN A 161 4.36 5.97 -12.12
C GLN A 161 2.99 5.39 -12.52
N GLN A 162 2.95 4.23 -13.18
CA GLN A 162 1.69 3.55 -13.50
C GLN A 162 0.96 3.09 -12.22
N GLN A 163 1.69 2.51 -11.25
CA GLN A 163 1.12 2.12 -9.96
C GLN A 163 0.62 3.33 -9.16
N VAL A 164 1.41 4.41 -9.11
CA VAL A 164 1.04 5.69 -8.48
C VAL A 164 -0.24 6.25 -9.11
N ASN A 165 -0.36 6.23 -10.44
CA ASN A 165 -1.57 6.69 -11.12
C ASN A 165 -2.80 5.83 -10.78
N GLN A 166 -2.64 4.51 -10.69
CA GLN A 166 -3.72 3.59 -10.29
C GLN A 166 -4.24 3.92 -8.88
N ILE A 167 -3.34 4.05 -7.89
CA ILE A 167 -3.71 4.35 -6.51
C ILE A 167 -4.30 5.77 -6.40
N LYS A 168 -3.68 6.75 -7.08
CA LYS A 168 -4.16 8.14 -7.13
C LYS A 168 -5.57 8.23 -7.69
N GLN A 169 -5.89 7.46 -8.73
CA GLN A 169 -7.25 7.41 -9.28
C GLN A 169 -8.26 6.88 -8.27
N ALA A 170 -7.93 5.78 -7.57
CA ALA A 170 -8.79 5.23 -6.51
C ALA A 170 -9.01 6.26 -5.37
N MET A 171 -7.95 6.95 -4.94
CA MET A 171 -8.04 8.03 -3.96
C MET A 171 -8.93 9.18 -4.46
N GLN A 172 -8.78 9.62 -5.71
CA GLN A 172 -9.62 10.66 -6.31
C GLN A 172 -11.10 10.23 -6.38
N ASN A 173 -11.37 8.97 -6.70
CA ASN A 173 -12.71 8.40 -6.71
C ASN A 173 -13.33 8.45 -5.30
N GLN A 174 -12.59 8.06 -4.26
CA GLN A 174 -13.03 8.19 -2.86
C GLN A 174 -13.30 9.65 -2.45
N LEU A 175 -12.38 10.56 -2.78
CA LEU A 175 -12.55 11.99 -2.47
C LEU A 175 -13.77 12.58 -3.18
N SER A 176 -14.09 12.13 -4.40
CA SER A 176 -15.24 12.62 -5.18
C SER A 176 -16.58 12.43 -4.46
N GLN A 177 -16.64 11.49 -3.52
CA GLN A 177 -17.86 11.12 -2.79
C GLN A 177 -18.09 11.97 -1.54
N LEU A 178 -17.06 12.70 -1.08
CA LEU A 178 -17.15 13.56 0.10
C LEU A 178 -17.85 14.87 -0.23
N LYS A 179 -18.84 15.24 0.60
CA LYS A 179 -19.55 16.51 0.49
C LYS A 179 -18.70 17.69 0.95
N ASP A 180 -17.86 17.48 1.96
CA ASP A 180 -16.90 18.45 2.46
C ASP A 180 -15.51 17.79 2.58
N ARG A 181 -14.48 18.55 2.21
CA ARG A 181 -13.06 18.16 2.28
C ARG A 181 -12.23 19.15 3.09
N ASN A 182 -12.89 20.11 3.76
CA ASN A 182 -12.23 21.06 4.64
C ASN A 182 -11.44 20.32 5.70
N ASN A 183 -10.19 20.74 5.89
CA ASN A 183 -9.24 20.15 6.83
C ASN A 183 -8.94 18.66 6.59
N LEU A 184 -9.28 18.09 5.42
CA LEU A 184 -8.96 16.71 5.10
C LEU A 184 -7.44 16.52 5.00
N GLN A 185 -6.94 15.51 5.69
CA GLN A 185 -5.52 15.11 5.67
C GLN A 185 -5.42 13.67 5.15
N VAL A 186 -4.35 13.36 4.43
CA VAL A 186 -4.04 11.98 4.03
C VAL A 186 -3.15 11.36 5.11
N ILE A 187 -3.57 10.21 5.62
CA ILE A 187 -2.86 9.45 6.64
C ILE A 187 -2.35 8.15 6.02
N GLY A 188 -1.02 8.01 5.93
CA GLY A 188 -0.36 6.83 5.37
C GLY A 188 0.00 5.77 6.41
N ALA A 189 -0.08 4.51 6.02
CA ALA A 189 0.39 3.36 6.78
C ALA A 189 0.99 2.28 5.85
N GLY A 190 1.57 1.25 6.47
CA GLY A 190 2.11 0.10 5.77
C GLY A 190 3.51 0.32 5.20
N ALA A 191 4.07 -0.73 4.60
CA ALA A 191 5.41 -0.70 4.02
C ALA A 191 5.53 0.28 2.83
N GLY A 192 4.41 0.62 2.19
CA GLY A 192 4.32 1.54 1.06
C GLY A 192 3.92 2.96 1.41
N SER A 193 3.98 3.39 2.68
CA SER A 193 3.56 4.73 3.11
C SER A 193 4.26 5.87 2.34
N PHE A 194 5.49 5.63 1.87
CA PHE A 194 6.22 6.56 1.01
C PHE A 194 5.48 6.92 -0.30
N LEU A 195 4.73 5.99 -0.89
CA LEU A 195 3.87 6.28 -2.05
C LEU A 195 2.66 7.13 -1.66
N VAL A 196 2.11 6.90 -0.47
CA VAL A 196 0.99 7.71 0.05
C VAL A 196 1.43 9.15 0.19
N ALA A 197 2.62 9.39 0.75
CA ALA A 197 3.21 10.72 0.87
C ALA A 197 3.37 11.41 -0.50
N GLU A 198 3.89 10.67 -1.49
CA GLU A 198 4.04 11.17 -2.86
C GLU A 198 2.69 11.53 -3.48
N ILE A 199 1.69 10.65 -3.39
CA ILE A 199 0.36 10.88 -3.97
C ILE A 199 -0.35 12.04 -3.26
N ALA A 200 -0.25 12.14 -1.94
CA ALA A 200 -0.81 13.25 -1.16
C ALA A 200 -0.23 14.59 -1.62
N ALA A 201 1.10 14.66 -1.83
CA ALA A 201 1.75 15.84 -2.38
C ALA A 201 1.25 16.18 -3.78
N GLN A 202 1.11 15.20 -4.68
CA GLN A 202 0.56 15.41 -6.03
C GLN A 202 -0.91 15.86 -6.03
N LEU A 203 -1.69 15.48 -5.01
CA LEU A 203 -3.09 15.87 -4.84
C LEU A 203 -3.26 17.16 -4.01
N ASN A 204 -2.16 17.76 -3.53
CA ASN A 204 -2.13 18.93 -2.66
C ASN A 204 -2.89 18.74 -1.33
N TYR A 205 -2.79 17.57 -0.70
CA TYR A 205 -3.29 17.34 0.66
C TYR A 205 -2.15 17.27 1.68
N PRO A 206 -2.36 17.78 2.92
CA PRO A 206 -1.44 17.52 4.02
C PRO A 206 -1.27 16.03 4.26
N TYR A 207 -0.04 15.58 4.46
CA TYR A 207 0.30 14.20 4.72
C TYR A 207 0.78 14.02 6.17
N ARG A 208 0.34 12.93 6.80
CA ARG A 208 0.90 12.45 8.07
C ARG A 208 1.06 10.94 8.04
N GLU A 209 2.10 10.45 8.70
CA GLU A 209 2.28 9.02 8.94
C GLU A 209 1.42 8.58 10.12
N VAL A 210 0.88 7.37 10.06
CA VAL A 210 0.10 6.82 11.17
C VAL A 210 0.90 6.72 12.47
N THR A 211 2.23 6.63 12.37
CA THR A 211 3.15 6.62 13.52
C THR A 211 3.07 7.84 14.42
N ASP A 212 2.55 8.96 13.89
CA ASP A 212 2.31 10.17 14.69
C ASP A 212 1.29 9.95 15.80
N PHE A 213 0.37 9.01 15.60
CA PHE A 213 -0.72 8.69 16.53
C PHE A 213 -0.41 7.45 17.38
N ILE A 214 0.64 6.70 17.04
CA ILE A 214 1.07 5.52 17.78
C ILE A 214 1.88 5.93 19.01
N VAL A 215 1.43 5.49 20.18
CA VAL A 215 2.15 5.67 21.45
C VAL A 215 3.02 4.44 21.68
N ALA A 216 4.33 4.57 21.44
CA ALA A 216 5.30 3.51 21.75
C ALA A 216 6.57 4.09 22.38
N LYS A 217 7.19 3.31 23.28
CA LYS A 217 8.39 3.70 24.04
C LYS A 217 9.65 3.83 23.18
N HIS A 218 9.70 3.17 22.02
CA HIS A 218 10.87 3.12 21.15
C HIS A 218 10.50 3.37 19.69
N VAL A 219 11.38 4.06 18.95
CA VAL A 219 11.19 4.40 17.53
C VAL A 219 11.05 3.16 16.65
N ASN A 220 11.86 2.13 16.88
CA ASN A 220 11.78 0.87 16.12
C ASN A 220 10.44 0.16 16.31
N LEU A 221 9.85 0.24 17.52
CA LEU A 221 8.51 -0.32 17.77
C LEU A 221 7.43 0.48 17.05
N LYS A 222 7.58 1.81 16.92
CA LYS A 222 6.67 2.62 16.10
C LYS A 222 6.73 2.21 14.62
N LYS A 223 7.94 2.01 14.07
CA LYS A 223 8.10 1.57 12.67
C LYS A 223 7.44 0.21 12.45
N LEU A 224 7.74 -0.76 13.31
CA LEU A 224 7.13 -2.11 13.22
C LEU A 224 5.60 -2.05 13.36
N ALA A 225 5.09 -1.22 14.28
CA ALA A 225 3.66 -1.02 14.45
C ALA A 225 3.01 -0.35 13.22
N SER A 226 3.73 0.45 12.44
CA SER A 226 3.23 0.98 11.16
C SER A 226 3.14 -0.09 10.07
N VAL A 227 4.16 -0.95 9.97
CA VAL A 227 4.17 -2.06 8.99
C VAL A 227 3.11 -3.11 9.32
N CYS A 228 2.84 -3.33 10.60
CA CYS A 228 1.81 -4.24 11.11
C CYS A 228 0.61 -3.49 11.70
N PHE A 229 0.22 -2.37 11.10
CA PHE A 229 -0.75 -1.44 11.69
C PHE A 229 -2.11 -2.05 12.03
N PRO A 230 -2.73 -2.91 11.19
CA PRO A 230 -3.99 -3.56 11.56
C PRO A 230 -3.91 -4.32 12.89
N ALA A 231 -2.80 -5.01 13.17
CA ALA A 231 -2.63 -5.75 14.42
C ALA A 231 -2.51 -4.79 15.63
N TYR A 232 -1.79 -3.69 15.48
CA TYR A 232 -1.71 -2.65 16.51
C TYR A 232 -3.08 -2.03 16.79
N ALA A 233 -3.84 -1.68 15.74
CA ALA A 233 -5.16 -1.06 15.86
C ALA A 233 -6.16 -1.97 16.58
N VAL A 234 -6.20 -3.26 16.23
CA VAL A 234 -7.02 -4.26 16.93
C VAL A 234 -6.68 -4.34 18.41
N ALA A 235 -5.38 -4.43 18.75
CA ALA A 235 -4.94 -4.51 20.14
C ALA A 235 -5.31 -3.24 20.93
N PHE A 236 -5.13 -2.06 20.34
CA PHE A 236 -5.48 -0.79 20.97
C PHE A 236 -6.98 -0.69 21.28
N LEU A 237 -7.84 -1.02 20.31
CA LEU A 237 -9.29 -0.97 20.46
C LEU A 237 -9.77 -1.99 21.51
N ALA A 238 -9.20 -3.19 21.54
CA ALA A 238 -9.52 -4.19 22.55
C ALA A 238 -9.22 -3.70 23.98
N VAL A 239 -8.04 -3.11 24.21
CA VAL A 239 -7.67 -2.57 25.53
C VAL A 239 -8.57 -1.41 25.96
N LYS A 240 -8.95 -0.54 25.02
CA LYS A 240 -9.82 0.61 25.31
C LYS A 240 -11.24 0.16 25.69
N SER A 241 -11.82 -0.80 24.96
CA SER A 241 -13.14 -1.35 25.25
C SER A 241 -13.19 -2.03 26.62
N SER A 242 -12.13 -2.74 27.02
CA SER A 242 -12.03 -3.32 28.37
C SER A 242 -11.96 -2.29 29.49
N LYS A 243 -11.38 -1.11 29.25
CA LYS A 243 -11.36 0.00 30.24
C LYS A 243 -12.67 0.78 30.31
N ALA A 244 -13.47 0.80 29.23
CA ALA A 244 -14.77 1.45 29.22
C ALA A 244 -15.88 0.61 29.89
N THR A 245 -15.62 -0.69 30.09
CA THR A 245 -16.55 -1.65 30.71
C THR A 245 -16.18 -2.01 32.15
N SER A 246 -15.07 -1.44 32.67
CA SER A 246 -14.60 -1.55 34.06
C SER A 246 -14.83 -0.25 34.81
#